data_AF-A0A374PCX4-F1
#
_entry.id   AF-A0A374PCX4-F1
#
_cell.length_a   1.000
_cell.length_b   1.000
_cell.length_c   1.000
_cell.angle_alpha   90.00
_cell.angle_beta   90.00
_cell.angle_gamma   90.00
#
_symmetry.space_group_name_H-M   'P 1'
#
loop_
_entity.id
_entity.type
_entity.pdbx_description
1 polymer ?
#
loop_
_entity_poly.entity_id
_entity_poly.type
_entity_poly.pdbx_seq_one_letter_code
_entity_poly.pdbx_strand_id
1 'polypeptide(L)'
;MVIPILDCILDVEEPEDIEDFVMHLEACINTEGDKGADCFSFRIMTPKRLEKLSKGIGAMLIRSVFIVKGSNMEENINYITEEIKKLLEGCARESWEETALAINYYLNWEYYDPQKGICDFYKNTRNLT
;
A
#
# COMPACT_ATOMS: atom_id res chain seq x y z
N MET A 1 3.40 14.95 16.69
CA MET A 1 2.92 14.29 15.45
C MET A 1 4.06 13.66 14.65
N VAL A 2 3.87 12.39 14.31
CA VAL A 2 4.69 11.58 13.43
C VAL A 2 4.18 11.72 12.00
N ILE A 3 5.01 12.24 11.10
CA ILE A 3 4.67 12.47 9.70
C ILE A 3 5.22 11.30 8.87
N PRO A 4 4.36 10.49 8.22
CA PRO A 4 4.82 9.39 7.39
C PRO A 4 5.39 9.88 6.05
N ILE A 5 6.46 9.24 5.59
CA ILE A 5 7.14 9.54 4.34
C ILE A 5 7.26 8.24 3.54
N LEU A 6 6.85 8.28 2.27
CA LEU A 6 7.10 7.19 1.33
C LEU A 6 8.59 7.19 0.97
N ASP A 7 9.29 6.11 1.32
CA ASP A 7 10.70 5.90 1.01
C ASP A 7 10.88 5.33 -0.40
N CYS A 8 10.25 4.19 -0.66
CA CYS A 8 10.27 3.54 -1.97
C CYS A 8 9.05 2.63 -2.19
N ILE A 9 8.89 2.20 -3.44
CA ILE A 9 7.96 1.11 -3.82
C ILE A 9 8.82 -0.09 -4.25
N LEU A 10 8.57 -1.24 -3.67
CA LEU A 10 9.24 -2.50 -3.97
C LEU A 10 8.42 -3.35 -4.95
N ASP A 11 9.07 -4.40 -5.47
CA ASP A 11 8.49 -5.42 -6.37
C ASP A 11 7.92 -4.87 -7.68
N VAL A 12 8.44 -3.72 -8.13
CA VAL A 12 8.12 -3.17 -9.45
C VAL A 12 8.75 -4.04 -10.53
N GLU A 13 7.90 -4.69 -11.31
CA GLU A 13 8.28 -5.49 -12.48
C GLU A 13 7.51 -5.03 -13.73
N GLU A 14 7.95 -5.47 -14.90
CA GLU A 14 7.22 -5.25 -16.16
C GLU A 14 6.17 -6.36 -16.38
N PRO A 15 4.89 -6.02 -16.61
CA PRO A 15 3.87 -7.00 -16.93
C PRO A 15 4.03 -7.50 -18.38
N GLU A 16 3.48 -8.69 -18.66
CA GLU A 16 3.43 -9.24 -20.02
C GLU A 16 2.58 -8.40 -20.98
N ASP A 17 1.51 -7.76 -20.48
CA ASP A 17 0.62 -6.85 -21.22
C ASP A 17 0.32 -5.63 -20.35
N ILE A 18 0.88 -4.46 -20.73
CA ILE A 18 0.68 -3.19 -20.00
C ILE A 18 -0.78 -2.74 -19.96
N GLU A 19 -1.63 -3.20 -20.88
CA GLU A 19 -3.05 -2.89 -20.90
C GLU A 19 -3.88 -3.87 -20.06
N ASP A 20 -3.32 -5.01 -19.63
CA ASP A 20 -4.06 -6.10 -18.99
C ASP A 20 -3.25 -6.84 -17.91
N PHE A 21 -3.09 -6.21 -16.75
CA PHE A 21 -2.37 -6.83 -15.64
C PHE A 21 -3.00 -6.55 -14.28
N VAL A 22 -2.60 -7.37 -13.31
CA VAL A 22 -2.72 -7.12 -11.88
C VAL A 22 -1.41 -7.55 -11.24
N MET A 23 -0.86 -6.70 -10.37
CA MET A 23 0.41 -6.95 -9.69
C MET A 23 0.31 -6.57 -8.21
N HIS A 24 1.12 -7.23 -7.39
CA HIS A 24 1.31 -6.92 -5.98
C HIS A 24 2.57 -6.04 -5.83
N LEU A 25 2.50 -5.05 -4.96
CA LEU A 25 3.59 -4.11 -4.67
C LEU A 25 3.59 -3.78 -3.19
N GLU A 26 4.71 -3.28 -2.69
CA GLU A 26 4.85 -2.81 -1.32
C GLU A 26 5.32 -1.35 -1.29
N ALA A 27 4.64 -0.53 -0.48
CA ALA A 27 5.10 0.80 -0.14
C ALA A 27 5.88 0.73 1.18
N CYS A 28 7.17 1.07 1.12
CA CYS A 28 8.00 1.22 2.30
C CYS A 28 7.79 2.63 2.85
N ILE A 29 7.21 2.73 4.05
CA ILE A 29 6.88 4.02 4.66
C ILE A 29 7.60 4.14 5.99
N ASN A 30 8.26 5.27 6.20
CA ASN A 30 9.04 5.59 7.40
C ASN A 30 8.76 7.02 7.88
N THR A 31 9.66 7.54 8.72
CA THR A 31 9.65 8.91 9.21
C THR A 31 11.01 9.57 8.95
N GLU A 32 11.07 10.90 8.96
CA GLU A 32 12.31 11.62 8.67
C GLU A 32 13.46 11.19 9.61
N GLY A 33 14.56 10.71 9.03
CA GLY A 33 15.75 10.30 9.77
C GLY A 33 15.71 8.87 10.34
N ASP A 34 14.62 8.13 10.13
CA ASP A 34 14.53 6.73 10.55
C ASP A 34 15.33 5.80 9.61
N LYS A 35 15.87 4.70 10.16
CA LYS A 35 16.71 3.74 9.41
C LYS A 35 15.94 2.51 8.93
N GLY A 36 14.69 2.36 9.36
CA GLY A 36 13.80 1.28 8.94
C GLY A 36 12.50 1.85 8.38
N ALA A 37 11.83 1.04 7.58
CA ALA A 37 10.49 1.33 7.06
C ALA A 37 9.59 0.13 7.36
N ASP A 38 8.31 0.39 7.58
CA ASP A 38 7.32 -0.67 7.60
C ASP A 38 6.77 -0.86 6.18
N CYS A 39 6.48 -2.10 5.82
CA CYS A 39 5.89 -2.43 4.51
C CYS A 39 4.36 -2.37 4.54
N PHE A 40 3.80 -1.68 3.56
CA PHE A 40 2.37 -1.60 3.31
C PHE A 40 2.05 -2.12 1.91
N SER A 41 1.46 -3.31 1.83
CA SER A 41 1.17 -3.95 0.56
C SER A 41 -0.12 -3.47 -0.09
N PHE A 42 -0.11 -3.42 -1.41
CA PHE A 42 -1.24 -3.05 -2.25
C PHE A 42 -1.19 -3.79 -3.59
N ARG A 43 -2.22 -3.60 -4.41
CA ARG A 43 -2.24 -4.07 -5.81
C ARG A 43 -2.43 -2.92 -6.76
N ILE A 44 -1.83 -3.05 -7.94
CA ILE A 44 -2.16 -2.23 -9.11
C ILE A 44 -2.85 -3.11 -10.13
N MET A 45 -3.87 -2.56 -10.80
CA MET A 45 -4.69 -3.32 -11.74
C MET A 45 -5.16 -2.42 -12.87
N THR A 46 -5.17 -2.93 -14.10
CA THR A 46 -5.74 -2.19 -15.22
C THR A 46 -7.27 -2.33 -15.26
N PRO A 47 -8.01 -1.34 -15.81
CA PRO A 47 -9.45 -1.46 -16.01
C PRO A 47 -9.86 -2.71 -16.79
N LYS A 48 -9.10 -3.08 -17.82
CA LYS A 48 -9.33 -4.29 -18.64
C LYS A 48 -9.23 -5.57 -17.80
N ARG A 49 -8.24 -5.66 -16.91
CA ARG A 49 -8.11 -6.78 -15.99
C ARG A 49 -9.28 -6.84 -14.99
N LEU A 50 -9.68 -5.69 -14.43
CA LEU A 50 -10.82 -5.59 -13.52
C LEU A 50 -12.13 -6.03 -14.18
N GLU A 51 -12.36 -5.62 -15.44
CA GLU A 51 -13.54 -6.01 -16.21
C GLU A 51 -13.60 -7.53 -16.42
N LYS A 52 -12.47 -8.17 -16.76
CA LYS A 52 -12.38 -9.62 -16.91
C LYS A 52 -12.68 -10.35 -15.60
N LEU A 53 -12.13 -9.88 -14.47
CA LEU A 53 -12.37 -10.48 -13.16
C LEU A 53 -13.83 -10.33 -12.72
N SER A 54 -14.42 -9.14 -12.85
CA SER A 54 -15.79 -8.90 -12.40
C SER A 54 -16.85 -9.73 -13.16
N LYS A 55 -16.66 -9.96 -14.46
CA LYS A 55 -17.56 -10.82 -15.26
C LYS A 55 -17.55 -12.29 -14.84
N GLY A 56 -16.43 -12.78 -14.29
CA GLY A 56 -16.26 -14.19 -13.92
C GLY A 56 -16.67 -14.54 -12.49
N ILE A 57 -16.67 -13.56 -11.58
CA ILE A 57 -16.68 -13.82 -10.12
C ILE A 57 -17.87 -13.13 -9.42
N GLY A 58 -18.52 -12.15 -10.06
CA GLY A 58 -19.62 -11.37 -9.47
C GLY A 58 -19.13 -10.20 -8.62
N ALA A 59 -19.85 -9.87 -7.55
CA ALA A 59 -19.50 -8.74 -6.68
C ALA A 59 -18.18 -8.99 -5.93
N MET A 60 -17.30 -7.98 -5.90
CA MET A 60 -15.99 -8.06 -5.25
C MET A 60 -15.82 -6.93 -4.23
N LEU A 61 -15.32 -7.27 -3.05
CA LEU A 61 -14.80 -6.29 -2.09
C LEU A 61 -13.30 -6.15 -2.34
N ILE A 62 -12.85 -4.97 -2.76
CA ILE A 62 -11.45 -4.68 -3.04
C ILE A 62 -10.96 -3.52 -2.18
N ARG A 63 -9.94 -3.77 -1.34
CA ARG A 63 -9.21 -2.77 -0.55
C ARG A 63 -7.75 -2.78 -1.01
N SER A 64 -7.11 -1.62 -0.93
CA SER A 64 -5.69 -1.45 -1.32
C SER A 64 -5.42 -1.86 -2.76
N VAL A 65 -6.33 -1.48 -3.67
CA VAL A 65 -6.17 -1.68 -5.11
C VAL A 65 -6.23 -0.32 -5.78
N PHE A 66 -5.19 0.02 -6.52
CA PHE A 66 -5.20 1.18 -7.40
C PHE A 66 -5.50 0.74 -8.83
N ILE A 67 -6.34 1.51 -9.51
CA ILE A 67 -6.67 1.29 -10.91
C ILE A 67 -5.80 2.21 -11.76
N VAL A 68 -5.00 1.63 -12.65
CA VAL A 68 -3.99 2.35 -13.45
C VAL A 68 -4.17 2.13 -14.95
N LYS A 69 -3.78 3.13 -15.74
CA LYS A 69 -3.89 3.10 -17.21
C LYS A 69 -2.82 3.99 -17.88
N GLY A 70 -1.60 3.91 -17.40
CA GLY A 70 -0.42 4.49 -18.02
C GLY A 70 0.05 3.64 -19.20
N SER A 71 0.81 4.28 -20.09
CA SER A 71 1.36 3.68 -21.32
C SER A 71 2.55 2.74 -21.08
N ASN A 72 3.15 2.79 -19.88
CA ASN A 72 4.26 1.95 -19.42
C ASN A 72 4.26 1.88 -17.88
N MET A 73 5.11 1.03 -17.30
CA MET A 73 5.15 0.85 -15.85
C MET A 73 5.71 2.04 -15.09
N GLU A 74 6.70 2.77 -15.63
CA GLU A 74 7.23 3.98 -15.01
C GLU A 74 6.12 5.01 -14.79
N GLU A 75 5.29 5.25 -15.80
CA GLU A 75 4.14 6.15 -15.72
C GLU A 75 3.12 5.68 -14.68
N ASN A 76 2.81 4.38 -14.66
CA ASN A 76 1.91 3.81 -13.65
C ASN A 76 2.46 4.00 -12.23
N ILE A 77 3.74 3.71 -12.00
CA ILE A 77 4.38 3.86 -10.69
C ILE A 77 4.43 5.33 -10.26
N ASN A 78 4.64 6.27 -11.19
CA ASN A 78 4.56 7.70 -10.88
C ASN A 78 3.16 8.12 -10.40
N TYR A 79 2.10 7.66 -11.07
CA TYR A 79 0.73 7.93 -10.63
C TYR A 79 0.45 7.39 -9.22
N ILE A 80 0.90 6.16 -8.95
CA ILE A 80 0.74 5.52 -7.63
C ILE A 80 1.53 6.24 -6.55
N THR A 81 2.78 6.60 -6.84
CA THR A 81 3.68 7.30 -5.92
C THR A 81 3.04 8.62 -5.46
N GLU A 82 2.53 9.41 -6.40
CA GLU A 82 1.89 10.69 -6.08
C GLU A 82 0.58 10.49 -5.31
N GLU A 83 -0.19 9.44 -5.62
CA GLU A 83 -1.42 9.16 -4.88
C GLU A 83 -1.14 8.67 -3.45
N ILE A 84 -0.12 7.83 -3.26
CA ILE A 84 0.33 7.42 -1.92
C ILE A 84 0.80 8.63 -1.12
N LYS A 85 1.63 9.51 -1.69
CA LYS A 85 2.07 10.73 -1.00
C LYS A 85 0.90 11.58 -0.50
N LYS A 86 -0.13 11.81 -1.34
CA LYS A 86 -1.35 12.52 -0.93
C LYS A 86 -2.10 11.81 0.20
N LEU A 87 -2.20 10.49 0.17
CA LEU A 87 -2.81 9.70 1.24
C LEU A 87 -2.05 9.90 2.56
N LEU A 88 -0.71 9.93 2.51
CA LEU A 88 0.15 10.10 3.68
C LEU A 88 -0.01 11.46 4.37
N GLU A 89 -0.33 12.53 3.63
CA GLU A 89 -0.60 13.87 4.20
C GLU A 89 -1.73 13.84 5.26
N GLY A 90 -2.72 12.96 5.09
CA GLY A 90 -3.84 12.79 6.03
C GLY A 90 -3.58 11.80 7.18
N CYS A 91 -2.44 11.11 7.18
CA CYS A 91 -2.17 10.00 8.08
C CYS A 91 -1.32 10.34 9.30
N ALA A 92 -0.83 11.58 9.44
CA ALA A 92 -0.02 11.98 10.59
C ALA A 92 -0.81 11.88 11.92
N ARG A 93 -0.23 11.22 12.93
CA ARG A 93 -0.81 11.02 14.28
C ARG A 93 0.24 11.23 15.36
N GLU A 94 -0.08 10.99 16.64
CA GLU A 94 0.88 11.25 17.74
C GLU A 94 1.93 10.15 17.90
N SER A 95 1.62 8.93 17.47
CA SER A 95 2.54 7.80 17.49
C SER A 95 2.66 7.15 16.11
N TRP A 96 3.76 6.43 15.87
CA TRP A 96 3.92 5.65 14.64
C TRP A 96 2.85 4.56 14.52
N GLU A 97 2.44 3.93 15.62
CA GLU A 97 1.35 2.94 15.63
C GLU A 97 0.03 3.52 15.12
N GLU A 98 -0.37 4.68 15.63
CA GLU A 98 -1.59 5.36 15.17
C GLU A 98 -1.46 5.80 13.71
N THR A 99 -0.29 6.29 13.30
CA THR A 99 0.01 6.65 11.91
C THR A 99 -0.08 5.42 11.00
N ALA A 100 0.52 4.30 11.38
CA ALA A 100 0.50 3.04 10.62
C ALA A 100 -0.92 2.46 10.52
N LEU A 101 -1.73 2.55 11.57
CA LEU A 101 -3.15 2.18 11.52
C LEU A 101 -3.95 3.10 10.58
N ALA A 102 -3.64 4.39 10.54
CA ALA A 102 -4.26 5.33 9.60
C ALA A 102 -3.89 5.01 8.14
N ILE A 103 -2.62 4.69 7.86
CA ILE A 103 -2.16 4.25 6.54
C ILE A 103 -2.82 2.91 6.17
N ASN A 104 -2.88 1.99 7.12
CA ASN A 104 -3.53 0.69 6.95
C ASN A 104 -5.00 0.87 6.56
N TYR A 105 -5.72 1.95 6.88
CA TYR A 105 -7.07 2.09 6.33
C TYR A 105 -7.10 1.96 4.78
N TYR A 106 -6.08 2.48 4.11
CA TYR A 106 -5.96 2.49 2.64
C TYR A 106 -5.11 1.33 2.09
N LEU A 107 -4.00 0.99 2.75
CA LEU A 107 -3.05 -0.05 2.35
C LEU A 107 -3.10 -1.27 3.29
N ASN A 108 -2.29 -2.31 3.09
CA ASN A 108 -2.25 -3.45 4.01
C ASN A 108 -0.91 -3.49 4.75
N TRP A 109 -0.93 -3.12 6.03
CA TRP A 109 0.28 -3.14 6.87
C TRP A 109 0.70 -4.58 7.20
N GLU A 110 1.98 -4.92 7.05
CA GLU A 110 2.53 -6.26 7.31
C GLU A 110 2.32 -6.75 8.76
N TYR A 111 2.20 -5.83 9.71
CA TYR A 111 2.00 -6.14 11.12
C TYR A 111 0.53 -6.11 11.57
N TYR A 112 -0.44 -6.01 10.64
CA TYR A 112 -1.86 -5.96 10.98
C TYR A 112 -2.64 -7.17 10.48
N ASP A 113 -3.32 -7.85 11.40
CA ASP A 113 -4.28 -8.90 11.10
C ASP A 113 -5.71 -8.37 11.35
N PRO A 114 -6.65 -8.45 10.39
CA PRO A 114 -8.01 -7.93 10.57
C PRO A 114 -8.81 -8.56 11.71
N GLN A 115 -8.47 -9.77 12.14
CA GLN A 115 -9.15 -10.49 13.23
C GLN A 115 -8.44 -10.30 14.57
N LYS A 116 -7.13 -10.10 14.57
CA LYS A 116 -6.30 -10.05 15.79
C LYS A 116 -5.75 -8.66 16.12
N GLY A 117 -5.86 -7.71 15.20
CA GLY A 117 -5.24 -6.39 15.28
C GLY A 117 -3.74 -6.46 15.03
N ILE A 118 -2.98 -5.60 15.70
CA ILE A 118 -1.53 -5.52 15.54
C ILE A 118 -0.86 -6.79 16.09
N CYS A 119 0.02 -7.38 15.28
CA CYS A 119 0.78 -8.58 15.60
C CYS A 119 1.63 -8.40 16.86
N ASP A 120 1.64 -9.41 17.74
CA ASP A 120 2.38 -9.36 19.01
C ASP A 120 3.89 -9.20 18.82
N PHE A 121 4.43 -9.73 17.72
CA PHE A 121 5.83 -9.50 17.35
C PHE A 121 6.17 -8.00 17.30
N TYR A 122 5.33 -7.20 16.66
CA TYR A 122 5.53 -5.76 16.53
C TYR A 122 5.39 -5.04 17.88
N LYS A 123 4.40 -5.43 18.69
CA LYS A 123 4.22 -4.87 20.05
C LYS A 123 5.45 -5.12 20.92
N ASN A 124 5.97 -6.35 20.88
CA ASN A 124 7.13 -6.78 21.66
C ASN A 124 8.41 -6.06 21.23
N THR A 125 8.65 -5.85 19.94
CA THR A 125 9.87 -5.16 19.45
C THR A 125 9.87 -3.67 19.74
N ARG A 126 8.69 -3.04 19.92
CA ARG A 126 8.54 -1.61 20.22
C ARG A 126 8.30 -1.30 21.71
N ASN A 127 8.35 -2.30 22.61
CA ASN A 127 8.00 -2.16 24.04
C ASN A 127 6.59 -1.59 24.28
N LEU A 128 5.63 -1.94 23.42
CA LEU A 128 4.22 -1.57 23.57
C LEU A 128 3.56 -2.64 24.45
N THR A 129 3.74 -2.54 25.77
CA THR A 129 3.05 -3.37 26.78
C THR A 129 1.74 -2.76 27.21
#